data_AF-A0A523E9U5-F1
#
_entry.id   AF-A0A523E9U5-F1
#
_cell.length_a   1.000
_cell.length_b   1.000
_cell.length_c   1.000
_cell.angle_alpha   90.00
_cell.angle_beta   90.00
_cell.angle_gamma   90.00
#
_symmetry.space_group_name_H-M   'P 1'
#
loop_
_entity.id
_entity.type
_entity.pdbx_description
1 polymer ?
#
loop_
_entity_poly.entity_id
_entity_poly.type
_entity_poly.pdbx_seq_one_letter_code
_entity_poly.pdbx_strand_id
1 'polypeptide(L)' 'MKAIQITVDEKLLEELDESDEVKRDGRSAVMRRAAVEYLRRSRRRAISDRYRRAYAANSDLGEEYKGWEEQGEWPRD' A
#
# COMPACT_ATOMS: atom_id res chain seq x y z
N MET A 1 19.65 -8.46 -13.00
CA MET A 1 19.27 -8.61 -11.58
C MET A 1 20.54 -8.76 -10.76
N LYS A 2 20.54 -8.32 -9.49
CA LYS A 2 21.64 -8.56 -8.54
C LYS A 2 21.17 -9.59 -7.50
N ALA A 3 21.93 -10.66 -7.32
CA ALA A 3 21.66 -11.63 -6.26
C ALA A 3 22.01 -11.01 -4.91
N ILE A 4 21.16 -11.24 -3.92
CA ILE A 4 21.35 -10.84 -2.54
C ILE A 4 21.06 -12.04 -1.65
N GLN A 5 21.70 -12.11 -0.49
CA GLN A 5 21.36 -13.08 0.54
C GLN A 5 20.42 -12.40 1.54
N ILE A 6 19.36 -13.10 1.91
CA ILE A 6 18.39 -12.68 2.93
C ILE A 6 18.19 -13.87 3.88
N THR A 7 18.04 -13.58 5.17
CA THR A 7 17.68 -14.56 6.17
C THR A 7 16.18 -14.50 6.38
N VAL A 8 15.52 -15.65 6.40
CA VAL A 8 14.08 -15.81 6.60
C VAL A 8 13.87 -16.88 7.67
N ASP A 9 12.77 -16.79 8.41
CA ASP A 9 12.37 -17.85 9.33
C ASP A 9 12.15 -19.16 8.58
N GLU A 10 12.58 -20.28 9.18
CA GLU A 10 12.54 -21.59 8.52
C GLU A 10 11.11 -22.01 8.20
N LYS A 11 10.16 -21.80 9.11
CA LYS A 11 8.76 -22.19 8.89
C LYS A 11 8.15 -21.37 7.75
N LEU A 12 8.48 -20.09 7.69
CA LEU A 12 8.04 -19.24 6.59
C LEU A 12 8.64 -19.68 5.25
N LEU A 13 9.88 -20.17 5.23
CA LEU A 13 10.49 -20.71 4.02
C LEU A 13 9.77 -21.99 3.57
N GLU A 14 9.49 -22.91 4.49
CA GLU A 14 8.73 -24.14 4.22
C GLU A 14 7.34 -23.83 3.66
N GLU A 15 6.56 -22.96 4.32
CA GLU A 15 5.24 -22.54 3.85
C GLU A 15 5.29 -21.89 2.46
N LEU A 16 6.32 -21.06 2.21
CA LEU A 16 6.51 -20.41 0.92
C LEU A 16 6.77 -21.45 -0.18
N ASP A 17 7.59 -22.46 0.11
CA ASP A 17 7.95 -23.53 -0.82
C ASP A 17 6.81 -24.51 -1.13
N GLU A 18 5.85 -24.64 -0.20
CA GLU A 18 4.65 -25.43 -0.44
C GLU A 18 3.70 -24.78 -1.45
N SER A 19 3.80 -23.46 -1.66
CA SER A 19 2.91 -22.74 -2.58
C SER A 19 3.14 -23.13 -4.05
N ASP A 20 2.03 -23.34 -4.77
CA ASP A 20 2.07 -23.67 -6.20
C ASP A 20 2.77 -22.60 -7.04
N GLU A 21 2.67 -21.34 -6.61
CA GLU A 21 3.31 -20.21 -7.27
C GLU A 21 4.84 -20.29 -7.17
N VAL A 22 5.38 -20.69 -6.02
CA VAL A 22 6.84 -20.89 -5.84
C VAL A 22 7.31 -22.14 -6.57
N LYS A 23 6.55 -23.23 -6.53
CA LYS A 23 6.87 -24.46 -7.28
C LYS A 23 6.93 -24.22 -8.78
N ARG A 24 6.03 -23.37 -9.31
CA ARG A 24 5.95 -23.06 -10.74
C ARG A 24 6.92 -21.96 -11.18
N ASP A 25 7.00 -20.86 -10.44
CA ASP A 25 7.67 -19.62 -10.88
C ASP A 25 9.01 -19.37 -10.14
N GLY A 26 9.27 -20.11 -9.07
CA GLY A 26 10.47 -20.00 -8.23
C GLY A 26 10.40 -18.92 -7.14
N ARG A 27 11.14 -19.12 -6.05
CA ARG A 27 11.19 -18.23 -4.88
C ARG A 27 11.50 -16.78 -5.26
N SER A 28 12.50 -16.56 -6.12
CA SER A 28 12.91 -15.19 -6.49
C SER A 28 11.84 -14.42 -7.25
N ALA A 29 10.98 -15.09 -8.03
CA ALA A 29 9.87 -14.44 -8.72
C ALA A 29 8.77 -14.03 -7.74
N VAL A 30 8.44 -14.90 -6.79
CA VAL A 30 7.44 -14.64 -5.75
C VAL A 30 7.93 -13.54 -4.80
N MET A 31 9.17 -13.62 -4.32
CA MET A 31 9.76 -12.59 -3.46
C MET A 31 9.80 -11.21 -4.13
N ARG A 32 10.05 -11.16 -5.44
CA ARG A 32 9.98 -9.90 -6.20
C ARG A 32 8.57 -9.31 -6.20
N ARG A 33 7.56 -10.13 -6.49
CA ARG A 33 6.15 -9.71 -6.50
C ARG A 33 5.73 -9.22 -5.11
N ALA A 34 6.08 -9.97 -4.07
CA ALA A 34 5.82 -9.59 -2.68
C ALA A 34 6.47 -8.25 -2.32
N ALA A 35 7.73 -8.03 -2.71
CA ALA A 35 8.43 -6.76 -2.46
C ALA A 35 7.75 -5.58 -3.18
N VAL A 36 7.34 -5.75 -4.44
CA VAL A 36 6.62 -4.72 -5.20
C VAL A 36 5.29 -4.37 -4.52
N GLU A 37 4.52 -5.39 -4.11
CA GLU A 37 3.23 -5.17 -3.43
C GLU A 37 3.41 -4.51 -2.06
N TYR A 38 4.43 -4.91 -1.30
CA TYR A 38 4.78 -4.26 -0.04
C TYR A 38 5.07 -2.76 -0.24
N LEU A 39 5.93 -2.41 -1.21
CA LEU A 39 6.27 -1.01 -1.49
C LEU A 39 5.05 -0.20 -1.93
N ARG A 40 4.18 -0.79 -2.76
CA ARG A 40 2.91 -0.15 -3.18
C ARG A 40 2.00 0.13 -1.99
N ARG A 41 1.80 -0.85 -1.10
CA ARG A 41 0.99 -0.72 0.12
C ARG A 41 1.58 0.33 1.06
N SER A 42 2.88 0.29 1.27
CA SER A 42 3.61 1.25 2.12
C SER A 42 3.43 2.68 1.61
N ARG A 43 3.59 2.91 0.29
CA ARG A 43 3.36 4.22 -0.33
C ARG A 43 1.94 4.73 -0.13
N ARG A 44 0.92 3.88 -0.37
CA ARG A 44 -0.49 4.24 -0.15
C ARG A 44 -0.75 4.63 1.31
N ARG A 45 -0.21 3.86 2.26
CA ARG A 45 -0.33 4.16 3.69
C ARG A 45 0.33 5.49 4.06
N ALA A 46 1.54 5.74 3.57
CA ALA A 46 2.24 7.00 3.81
C ALA A 46 1.47 8.22 3.28
N ILE A 47 0.85 8.09 2.10
CA ILE A 47 -0.01 9.14 1.52
C ILE A 47 -1.24 9.37 2.42
N SER A 48 -1.95 8.30 2.79
CA SER A 48 -3.12 8.39 3.68
C SER A 48 -2.78 9.01 5.03
N ASP A 49 -1.65 8.63 5.63
CA ASP A 49 -1.18 9.19 6.90
C ASP A 49 -0.83 10.68 6.77
N ARG A 50 -0.28 11.10 5.61
CA ARG A 50 -0.03 12.52 5.33
C ARG A 50 -1.33 13.31 5.23
N TYR A 51 -2.34 12.81 4.50
CA TYR A 51 -3.65 13.45 4.44
C TYR A 51 -4.29 13.55 5.82
N ARG A 52 -4.27 12.45 6.60
CA ARG A 52 -4.82 12.44 7.96
C ARG A 52 -4.15 13.49 8.83
N ARG A 53 -2.81 13.61 8.79
CA ARG A 53 -2.09 14.63 9.55
C ARG A 53 -2.44 16.05 9.10
N ALA A 54 -2.50 16.29 7.79
CA ALA A 54 -2.80 17.61 7.24
C ALA A 54 -4.20 18.10 7.66
N TYR A 55 -5.21 17.25 7.55
CA TYR A 55 -6.58 17.59 7.93
C TYR A 55 -6.86 17.50 9.43
N ALA A 56 -6.09 16.72 10.20
CA ALA A 56 -6.19 16.75 11.66
C ALA A 56 -5.57 18.01 12.27
N ALA A 57 -4.58 18.61 11.61
CA ALA A 57 -3.92 19.84 12.06
C ALA A 57 -4.74 21.10 11.76
N ASN A 58 -5.55 21.09 10.70
CA ASN A 58 -6.50 22.15 10.37
C ASN A 58 -7.92 21.68 10.70
N SER A 59 -8.35 21.91 11.94
CA SER A 59 -9.72 21.60 12.38
C SER A 59 -10.80 22.49 11.73
N ASP A 60 -10.37 23.55 11.06
CA ASP A 60 -11.18 24.35 10.17
C ASP A 60 -10.49 24.30 8.79
N LEU A 61 -11.14 23.69 7.80
CA LEU A 61 -10.67 23.77 6.41
C LEU A 61 -10.62 25.23 5.93
N GLY A 62 -11.23 26.13 6.69
CA GLY A 62 -11.10 27.58 6.56
C GLY A 62 -12.24 28.15 5.74
N GLU A 63 -12.52 29.43 6.01
CA GLU A 63 -13.42 30.30 5.24
C GLU A 63 -13.21 30.23 3.71
N GLU A 64 -12.05 29.77 3.22
CA GLU A 64 -11.77 29.62 1.77
C GLU A 64 -12.62 28.55 1.07
N TYR A 65 -13.10 27.53 1.80
CA TYR A 65 -13.96 26.48 1.23
C TYR A 65 -15.44 26.65 1.58
N LYS A 66 -15.80 27.72 2.30
CA LYS A 66 -17.18 27.99 2.70
C LYS A 66 -18.05 28.25 1.46
N GLY A 67 -19.15 27.51 1.31
CA GLY A 67 -20.04 27.59 0.14
C GLY A 67 -19.72 26.60 -1.00
N TRP A 68 -18.59 25.87 -0.95
CA TRP A 68 -18.33 24.77 -1.90
C TRP A 68 -19.25 23.56 -1.70
N GLU A 69 -19.75 23.38 -0.48
CA GLU A 69 -20.70 22.32 -0.12
C GLU A 69 -21.98 22.39 -0.96
N GLU A 70 -22.38 23.60 -1.36
CA GLU A 70 -23.59 23.87 -2.14
C GLU A 70 -23.38 23.69 -3.66
N GLN A 71 -22.13 23.65 -4.12
CA GLN A 71 -21.80 23.50 -5.55
C GLN A 71 -21.72 22.02 -5.98
N GLY A 72 -21.61 21.10 -5.03
CA GLY A 72 -21.55 19.67 -5.28
C GLY A 72 -22.93 19.01 -5.31
N GLU A 73 -23.73 19.25 -6.35
CA GLU A 73 -24.92 18.41 -6.57
C GLU A 73 -24.49 17.05 -7.13
N TRP A 74 -24.62 16.01 -6.30
CA TRP A 74 -24.55 14.64 -6.81
C TRP A 74 -25.75 14.40 -7.72
N PRO A 75 -25.54 13.84 -8.93
CA PRO A 75 -26.64 13.45 -9.79
C PRO A 75 -27.62 12.58 -9.02
N ARG A 76 -28.91 12.91 -9.11
CA ARG A 76 -29.95 11.98 -8.71
C ARG A 76 -30.13 11.03 -9.88
N ASP A 77 -29.63 9.81 -9.66
CA ASP A 77 -29.61 8.65 -10.55
C ASP A 77 -28.49 8.63 -11.61
#